data_AF-A0A430QNE1-F1
#
_entry.id   AF-A0A430QNE1-F1
#
_cell.length_a   1.000
_cell.length_b   1.000
_cell.length_c   1.000
_cell.angle_alpha   90.00
_cell.angle_beta   90.00
_cell.angle_gamma   90.00
#
_symmetry.space_group_name_H-M   'P 1'
#
loop_
_entity.id
_entity.type
_entity.pdbx_description
1 polymer ?
#
loop_
_entity_poly.entity_id
_entity_poly.type
_entity_poly.pdbx_seq_one_letter_code
_entity_poly.pdbx_strand_id
1 'polypeptide(L)'
;MAVKYPFFDSLIFGVGSKFSKCGSSTIKTPKTSDSQGHHPVIYFESVVTSGRSIGDVLQEKSTSRQLQYQLIFCLWCMSFDSIHVTDICKNSALLATVADIFLEADREKITRISLAFFRSILEKLPTNAEQRDCGLRLVQYKVLKELELLNQKDFSHDPELTEDIAFLNEKLSASIQDVSSLDEYMAELKSGRLEWSPVHKSEKFWYENAVKFTDNNYEMLK
;
A
#
# COMPACT_ATOMS: atom_id res chain seq x y z
N MET A 1 10.12 19.43 3.18
CA MET A 1 9.83 20.66 2.43
C MET A 1 8.47 20.44 1.77
N ALA A 2 7.38 20.92 2.38
CA ALA A 2 6.02 20.64 1.92
C ALA A 2 5.69 21.55 0.74
N VAL A 3 5.54 20.98 -0.46
CA VAL A 3 5.06 21.73 -1.61
C VAL A 3 3.57 22.01 -1.40
N LYS A 4 3.23 23.29 -1.20
CA LYS A 4 1.83 23.74 -1.09
C LYS A 4 1.18 23.64 -2.46
N TYR A 5 0.37 22.63 -2.67
CA TYR A 5 -0.53 22.54 -3.82
C TYR A 5 -1.93 23.02 -3.37
N PRO A 6 -2.32 24.28 -3.66
CA PRO A 6 -3.63 24.80 -3.23
C PRO A 6 -4.83 24.03 -3.81
N PHE A 7 -4.65 23.33 -4.93
CA PHE A 7 -5.63 22.39 -5.49
C PHE A 7 -5.78 21.13 -4.63
N PHE A 8 -4.69 20.70 -3.99
CA PHE A 8 -4.62 19.54 -3.10
C PHE A 8 -5.30 19.82 -1.76
N ASP A 9 -5.13 21.03 -1.21
CA ASP A 9 -5.81 21.44 0.03
C ASP A 9 -7.34 21.49 -0.14
N SER A 10 -7.85 21.96 -1.29
CA SER A 10 -9.30 21.92 -1.58
C SER A 10 -9.83 20.50 -1.78
N LEU A 11 -9.04 19.60 -2.38
CA LEU A 11 -9.43 18.19 -2.58
C LEU A 11 -9.46 17.44 -1.24
N ILE A 12 -8.44 17.60 -0.40
CA ILE A 12 -8.36 16.98 0.93
C ILE A 12 -9.45 17.52 1.86
N PHE A 13 -9.71 18.84 1.85
CA PHE A 13 -10.80 19.42 2.66
C PHE A 13 -12.19 18.94 2.20
N GLY A 14 -12.38 18.77 0.88
CA GLY A 14 -13.61 18.23 0.30
C GLY A 14 -13.82 16.73 0.54
N VAL A 15 -12.75 15.93 0.53
CA VAL A 15 -12.81 14.47 0.73
C VAL A 15 -12.86 14.12 2.22
N GLY A 16 -12.03 14.75 3.05
CA GLY A 16 -11.99 14.51 4.50
C GLY A 16 -13.28 14.90 5.22
N SER A 17 -13.92 16.00 4.81
CA SER A 17 -15.24 16.40 5.35
C SER A 17 -16.40 15.50 4.91
N LYS A 18 -16.28 14.83 3.75
CA LYS A 18 -17.28 13.88 3.22
C LYS A 18 -17.12 12.47 3.81
N PHE A 19 -15.89 12.00 4.04
CA PHE A 19 -15.65 10.70 4.70
C PHE A 19 -16.10 10.69 6.16
N SER A 20 -15.81 11.77 6.92
CA SER A 20 -16.26 11.90 8.32
C SER A 20 -17.79 11.97 8.47
N LYS A 21 -18.51 12.36 7.42
CA LYS A 21 -19.98 12.45 7.39
C LYS A 21 -20.68 11.25 6.75
N CYS A 22 -19.95 10.25 6.25
CA CYS A 22 -20.52 9.03 5.68
C CYS A 22 -21.04 8.03 6.75
N GLY A 23 -21.59 8.57 7.84
CA GLY A 23 -22.39 7.87 8.83
C GLY A 23 -23.82 8.41 8.94
N SER A 24 -24.11 9.65 8.49
CA SER A 24 -25.44 10.23 8.63
C SER A 24 -25.70 11.36 7.62
N SER A 25 -26.63 11.09 6.71
CA SER A 25 -27.53 12.04 6.02
C SER A 25 -26.92 13.21 5.21
N THR A 26 -27.16 13.13 3.90
CA THR A 26 -27.48 14.20 2.92
C THR A 26 -27.04 15.63 3.26
N ILE A 27 -25.97 16.14 2.64
CA ILE A 27 -25.69 17.59 2.60
C ILE A 27 -25.23 18.06 1.21
N LYS A 28 -25.83 19.16 0.78
CA LYS A 28 -25.82 19.82 -0.55
C LYS A 28 -24.45 20.37 -0.97
N THR A 29 -24.21 20.34 -2.28
CA THR A 29 -23.04 20.84 -3.04
C THR A 29 -22.88 22.37 -3.04
N PRO A 30 -21.66 22.93 -3.04
CA PRO A 30 -21.39 24.23 -3.63
C PRO A 30 -21.17 24.08 -5.15
N LYS A 31 -21.90 24.88 -5.93
CA LYS A 31 -21.68 25.03 -7.37
C LYS A 31 -20.54 26.02 -7.59
N THR A 32 -19.47 25.58 -8.24
CA THR A 32 -18.58 26.47 -8.99
C THR A 32 -18.50 25.96 -10.41
N SER A 33 -19.21 26.67 -11.28
CA SER A 33 -19.08 26.61 -12.71
C SER A 33 -17.68 27.08 -13.08
N ASP A 34 -16.87 26.22 -13.69
CA ASP A 34 -15.91 26.71 -14.67
C ASP A 34 -15.71 25.70 -15.79
N SER A 35 -15.72 26.25 -16.99
CA SER A 35 -15.80 25.57 -18.27
C SER A 35 -14.40 25.17 -18.76
N GLN A 36 -14.33 23.92 -19.22
CA GLN A 36 -13.19 23.24 -19.87
C GLN A 36 -12.17 22.58 -18.94
N GLY A 37 -12.29 21.25 -18.86
CA GLY A 37 -11.39 20.38 -18.12
C GLY A 37 -12.19 19.43 -17.25
N HIS A 38 -12.40 18.20 -17.71
CA HIS A 38 -13.06 17.15 -16.94
C HIS A 38 -12.27 16.89 -15.64
N HIS A 39 -12.68 17.55 -14.55
CA HIS A 39 -12.00 17.51 -13.27
C HIS A 39 -12.19 16.13 -12.60
N PRO A 40 -11.13 15.56 -11.98
CA PRO A 40 -11.23 14.33 -11.18
C PRO A 40 -12.31 14.37 -10.09
N VAL A 41 -12.65 15.59 -9.62
CA VAL A 41 -13.65 15.87 -8.59
C VAL A 41 -15.06 15.40 -8.97
N ILE A 42 -15.45 15.53 -10.25
CA ILE A 42 -16.81 15.20 -10.71
C ILE A 42 -17.03 13.67 -10.76
N TYR A 43 -15.99 12.91 -11.11
CA TYR A 43 -16.05 11.44 -11.11
C TYR A 43 -16.07 10.87 -9.70
N PHE A 44 -15.31 11.46 -8.78
CA PHE A 44 -15.36 11.08 -7.37
C PHE A 44 -16.76 11.28 -6.78
N GLU A 45 -17.41 12.40 -7.12
CA GLU A 45 -18.76 12.69 -6.66
C GLU A 45 -19.78 11.70 -7.22
N SER A 46 -19.63 11.21 -8.46
CA SER A 46 -20.48 10.17 -9.07
C SER A 46 -20.31 8.78 -8.44
N VAL A 47 -19.09 8.40 -8.05
CA VAL A 47 -18.83 7.10 -7.40
C VAL A 47 -19.34 7.11 -5.96
N VAL A 48 -19.10 8.20 -5.23
CA VAL A 48 -19.56 8.38 -3.84
C VAL A 48 -21.08 8.55 -3.75
N THR A 49 -21.74 9.18 -4.74
CA THR A 49 -23.21 9.31 -4.76
C THR A 49 -23.96 8.00 -5.02
N SER A 50 -23.28 6.95 -5.47
CA SER A 50 -23.89 5.63 -5.72
C SER A 50 -23.91 4.71 -4.49
N GLY A 51 -23.36 5.15 -3.34
CA GLY A 51 -23.37 4.37 -2.08
C GLY A 51 -22.51 3.10 -2.10
N ARG A 52 -21.67 2.90 -3.13
CA ARG A 52 -20.77 1.75 -3.27
C ARG A 52 -19.40 2.06 -2.68
N SER A 53 -18.72 1.06 -2.12
CA SER A 53 -17.34 1.22 -1.65
C SER A 53 -16.38 1.35 -2.84
N ILE A 54 -15.28 2.09 -2.66
CA ILE A 54 -14.21 2.19 -3.67
C ILE A 54 -13.70 0.80 -4.07
N GLY A 55 -13.64 -0.14 -3.11
CA GLY A 55 -13.24 -1.52 -3.37
C GLY A 55 -14.19 -2.26 -4.32
N ASP A 56 -15.50 -2.06 -4.17
CA ASP A 56 -16.50 -2.74 -5.01
C ASP A 56 -16.40 -2.28 -6.47
N VAL A 57 -16.18 -0.97 -6.68
CA VAL A 57 -16.06 -0.39 -8.03
C VAL A 57 -14.73 -0.78 -8.69
N LEU A 58 -13.65 -0.91 -7.92
CA LEU A 58 -12.37 -1.39 -8.46
C LEU A 58 -12.42 -2.87 -8.88
N GLN A 59 -13.23 -3.70 -8.22
CA GLN A 59 -13.39 -5.11 -8.55
C GLN A 59 -14.27 -5.36 -9.79
N GLU A 60 -15.02 -4.36 -10.26
CA GLU A 60 -15.84 -4.48 -11.46
C GLU A 60 -14.97 -4.59 -12.72
N LYS A 61 -15.14 -5.69 -13.48
CA LYS A 61 -14.41 -5.92 -14.74
C LYS A 61 -14.66 -4.86 -15.82
N SER A 62 -15.75 -4.10 -15.71
CA SER A 62 -16.11 -3.02 -16.64
C SER A 62 -15.43 -1.68 -16.32
N THR A 63 -14.62 -1.61 -15.27
CA THR A 63 -14.00 -0.36 -14.83
C THR A 63 -12.97 0.10 -15.85
N SER A 64 -13.23 1.28 -16.45
CA SER A 64 -12.33 1.86 -17.44
C SER A 64 -10.96 2.17 -16.81
N ARG A 65 -9.87 2.03 -17.58
CA ARG A 65 -8.51 2.38 -17.13
C ARG A 65 -8.40 3.79 -16.53
N GLN A 66 -9.19 4.73 -17.04
CA GLN A 66 -9.21 6.09 -16.52
C GLN A 66 -9.80 6.14 -15.10
N LEU A 67 -10.85 5.36 -14.85
CA LEU A 67 -11.48 5.25 -13.54
C LEU A 67 -10.57 4.51 -12.55
N GLN A 68 -9.88 3.44 -12.97
CA GLN A 68 -8.86 2.77 -12.15
C GLN A 68 -7.80 3.75 -11.65
N TYR A 69 -7.21 4.54 -12.56
CA TYR A 69 -6.25 5.59 -12.20
C TYR A 69 -6.84 6.58 -11.17
N GLN A 70 -8.05 7.10 -11.41
CA GLN A 70 -8.68 8.08 -10.53
C GLN A 70 -8.96 7.52 -9.14
N LEU A 71 -9.41 6.27 -9.05
CA LEU A 71 -9.70 5.62 -7.77
C LEU A 71 -8.43 5.31 -6.98
N ILE A 72 -7.37 4.80 -7.63
CA ILE A 72 -6.07 4.57 -6.97
C ILE A 72 -5.44 5.90 -6.54
N PHE A 73 -5.57 6.96 -7.35
CA PHE A 73 -5.15 8.30 -6.96
C PHE A 73 -5.86 8.77 -5.68
N CYS A 74 -7.16 8.52 -5.54
CA CYS A 74 -7.87 8.82 -4.30
C CYS A 74 -7.38 7.99 -3.11
N LEU A 75 -7.09 6.70 -3.31
CA LEU A 75 -6.49 5.84 -2.27
C LEU A 75 -5.13 6.38 -1.82
N TRP A 76 -4.28 6.82 -2.76
CA TRP A 76 -3.01 7.48 -2.48
C TRP A 76 -3.18 8.80 -1.72
N CYS A 77 -4.17 9.63 -2.08
CA CYS A 77 -4.44 10.84 -1.30
C CYS A 77 -4.87 10.52 0.14
N MET A 78 -5.59 9.41 0.37
CA MET A 78 -5.96 8.97 1.72
C MET A 78 -4.78 8.37 2.49
N SER A 79 -3.78 7.79 1.80
CA SER A 79 -2.63 7.17 2.46
C SER A 79 -1.66 8.17 3.09
N PHE A 80 -1.89 9.48 2.97
CA PHE A 80 -1.09 10.49 3.68
C PHE A 80 -1.35 10.54 5.19
N ASP A 81 -2.47 9.98 5.66
CA ASP A 81 -2.83 9.84 7.07
C ASP A 81 -2.69 8.38 7.54
N SER A 82 -1.93 8.16 8.61
CA SER A 82 -1.63 6.82 9.15
C SER A 82 -2.88 6.07 9.65
N ILE A 83 -3.93 6.79 10.07
CA ILE A 83 -5.19 6.17 10.50
C ILE A 83 -5.83 5.46 9.30
N HIS A 84 -5.96 6.18 8.19
CA HIS A 84 -6.55 5.66 6.96
C HIS A 84 -5.71 4.53 6.36
N VAL A 85 -4.38 4.64 6.42
CA VAL A 85 -3.47 3.57 5.96
C VAL A 85 -3.71 2.28 6.71
N THR A 86 -3.88 2.36 8.04
CA THR A 86 -4.14 1.18 8.87
C THR A 86 -5.45 0.50 8.46
N ASP A 87 -6.50 1.26 8.20
CA ASP A 87 -7.80 0.71 7.79
C ASP A 87 -7.78 0.15 6.36
N ILE A 88 -7.07 0.80 5.44
CA ILE A 88 -6.81 0.30 4.08
C ILE A 88 -6.04 -1.02 4.15
N CYS A 89 -5.00 -1.09 4.99
CA CYS A 89 -4.21 -2.30 5.16
C CYS A 89 -5.00 -3.43 5.83
N LYS A 90 -5.98 -3.14 6.71
CA LYS A 90 -6.88 -4.18 7.24
C LYS A 90 -7.79 -4.77 6.16
N ASN A 91 -8.19 -3.96 5.18
CA ASN A 91 -8.99 -4.41 4.05
C ASN A 91 -8.11 -5.11 3.00
N SER A 92 -7.80 -6.38 3.25
CA SER A 92 -6.95 -7.18 2.37
C SER A 92 -7.49 -7.31 0.94
N ALA A 93 -8.82 -7.28 0.76
CA ALA A 93 -9.44 -7.35 -0.57
C ALA A 93 -9.17 -6.08 -1.39
N LEU A 94 -9.22 -4.91 -0.77
CA LEU A 94 -8.90 -3.64 -1.43
C LEU A 94 -7.43 -3.60 -1.87
N LEU A 95 -6.51 -3.95 -0.96
CA LEU A 95 -5.08 -3.98 -1.26
C LEU A 95 -4.75 -4.98 -2.38
N ALA A 96 -5.35 -6.18 -2.34
CA ALA A 96 -5.20 -7.18 -3.41
C ALA A 96 -5.71 -6.65 -4.75
N THR A 97 -6.87 -5.97 -4.77
CA THR A 97 -7.44 -5.40 -6.00
C THR A 97 -6.51 -4.36 -6.63
N VAL A 98 -5.89 -3.50 -5.83
CA VAL A 98 -4.90 -2.52 -6.34
C VAL A 98 -3.65 -3.21 -6.86
N ALA A 99 -3.20 -4.29 -6.21
CA ALA A 99 -2.10 -5.11 -6.69
C ALA A 99 -2.43 -5.76 -8.05
N ASP A 100 -3.61 -6.37 -8.20
CA ASP A 100 -4.04 -6.97 -9.46
C ASP A 100 -4.08 -5.95 -10.61
N ILE A 101 -4.62 -4.75 -10.35
CA ILE A 101 -4.62 -3.65 -11.34
C ILE A 101 -3.20 -3.22 -11.70
N PHE A 102 -2.28 -3.20 -10.74
CA PHE A 102 -0.87 -2.90 -10.99
C PHE A 102 -0.21 -3.97 -11.87
N LEU A 103 -0.47 -5.26 -11.63
CA LEU A 103 0.07 -6.36 -12.43
C LEU A 103 -0.44 -6.33 -13.89
N GLU A 104 -1.67 -5.88 -14.11
CA GLU A 104 -2.27 -5.78 -15.45
C GLU A 104 -2.02 -4.43 -16.14
N ALA A 105 -1.31 -3.50 -15.48
CA ALA A 105 -1.17 -2.14 -15.95
C ALA A 105 -0.33 -2.05 -17.25
N ASP A 106 -0.99 -1.69 -18.36
CA ASP A 106 -0.35 -1.37 -19.65
C ASP A 106 -0.12 0.14 -19.85
N ARG A 107 -0.53 0.96 -18.87
CA ARG A 107 -0.38 2.41 -18.87
C ARG A 107 0.52 2.85 -17.73
N GLU A 108 1.62 3.50 -18.07
CA GLU A 108 2.60 4.03 -17.11
C GLU A 108 1.97 4.89 -16.01
N LYS A 109 0.94 5.70 -16.34
CA LYS A 109 0.22 6.49 -15.32
C LYS A 109 -0.43 5.65 -14.21
N ILE A 110 -0.88 4.43 -14.52
CA ILE A 110 -1.47 3.51 -13.55
C ILE A 110 -0.33 2.89 -12.73
N THR A 111 0.73 2.43 -13.38
CA THR A 111 1.93 1.90 -12.73
C THR A 111 2.48 2.91 -11.71
N ARG A 112 2.69 4.17 -12.12
CA ARG A 112 3.20 5.24 -11.25
C ARG A 112 2.33 5.47 -10.01
N ILE A 113 1.02 5.63 -10.17
CA ILE A 113 0.17 5.92 -9.02
C ILE A 113 0.02 4.72 -8.08
N SER A 114 0.03 3.49 -8.61
CA SER A 114 0.04 2.27 -7.78
C SER A 114 1.32 2.15 -6.97
N LEU A 115 2.49 2.43 -7.55
CA LEU A 115 3.77 2.41 -6.85
C LEU A 115 3.84 3.49 -5.76
N ALA A 116 3.42 4.72 -6.08
CA ALA A 116 3.33 5.80 -5.11
C ALA A 116 2.39 5.45 -3.94
N PHE A 117 1.28 4.76 -4.23
CA PHE A 117 0.37 4.22 -3.21
C PHE A 117 1.05 3.17 -2.32
N PHE A 118 1.71 2.16 -2.91
CA PHE A 118 2.42 1.12 -2.15
C PHE A 118 3.56 1.69 -1.29
N ARG A 119 4.32 2.66 -1.80
CA ARG A 119 5.34 3.36 -1.03
C ARG A 119 4.70 4.11 0.13
N SER A 120 3.65 4.88 -0.13
CA SER A 120 2.99 5.68 0.89
C SER A 120 2.40 4.82 2.02
N ILE A 121 1.79 3.67 1.73
CA ILE A 121 1.28 2.80 2.81
C ILE A 121 2.43 2.24 3.66
N LEU A 122 3.53 1.79 3.04
CA LEU A 122 4.67 1.21 3.77
C LEU A 122 5.38 2.25 4.64
N GLU A 123 5.52 3.50 4.17
CA GLU A 123 6.15 4.57 4.95
C GLU A 123 5.27 5.07 6.11
N LYS A 124 3.94 4.97 5.98
CA LYS A 124 2.98 5.58 6.92
C LYS A 124 2.40 4.63 7.95
N LEU A 125 2.63 3.32 7.81
CA LEU A 125 2.27 2.35 8.84
C LEU A 125 3.07 2.63 10.12
N PRO A 126 2.40 2.67 11.30
CA PRO A 126 2.99 3.19 12.52
C PRO A 126 4.00 2.25 13.17
N THR A 127 3.86 0.93 12.96
CA THR A 127 4.77 -0.07 13.54
C THR A 127 5.55 -0.83 12.47
N ASN A 128 6.81 -1.18 12.78
CA ASN A 128 7.64 -2.02 11.91
C ASN A 128 7.00 -3.41 11.66
N ALA A 129 6.23 -3.91 12.61
CA ALA A 129 5.51 -5.18 12.46
C ALA A 129 4.43 -5.10 11.38
N GLU A 130 3.62 -4.03 11.38
CA GLU A 130 2.60 -3.82 10.34
C GLU A 130 3.22 -3.53 8.97
N GLN A 131 4.33 -2.77 8.93
CA GLN A 131 5.08 -2.53 7.69
C GLN A 131 5.55 -3.85 7.07
N ARG A 132 6.13 -4.73 7.89
CA ARG A 132 6.59 -6.06 7.45
C ARG A 132 5.42 -6.92 6.99
N ASP A 133 4.33 -6.99 7.75
CA ASP A 133 3.14 -7.76 7.38
C ASP A 133 2.54 -7.29 6.04
N CYS A 134 2.40 -5.96 5.86
CA CYS A 134 1.94 -5.38 4.61
C CYS A 134 2.90 -5.69 3.45
N GLY A 135 4.21 -5.57 3.68
CA GLY A 135 5.24 -5.95 2.70
C GLY A 135 5.13 -7.40 2.26
N LEU A 136 4.98 -8.34 3.21
CA LEU A 136 4.80 -9.76 2.89
C LEU A 136 3.52 -10.02 2.09
N ARG A 137 2.43 -9.33 2.39
CA ARG A 137 1.19 -9.43 1.60
C ARG A 137 1.39 -8.92 0.16
N LEU A 138 2.09 -7.81 -0.04
CA LEU A 138 2.43 -7.33 -1.39
C LEU A 138 3.30 -8.35 -2.16
N VAL A 139 4.23 -9.01 -1.48
CA VAL A 139 5.01 -10.12 -2.07
C VAL A 139 4.11 -11.28 -2.48
N GLN A 140 3.16 -11.69 -1.63
CA GLN A 140 2.19 -12.75 -1.94
C GLN A 140 1.30 -12.39 -3.13
N TYR A 141 0.93 -11.11 -3.27
CA TYR A 141 0.21 -10.59 -4.43
C TYR A 141 1.11 -10.41 -5.66
N LYS A 142 2.34 -10.96 -5.67
CA LYS A 142 3.28 -10.95 -6.79
C LYS A 142 3.78 -9.57 -7.21
N VAL A 143 3.61 -8.54 -6.38
CA VAL A 143 4.08 -7.18 -6.67
C VAL A 143 5.59 -7.15 -6.85
N LEU A 144 6.34 -7.86 -6.00
CA LEU A 144 7.81 -7.93 -6.11
C LEU A 144 8.26 -8.49 -7.47
N LYS A 145 7.61 -9.54 -7.97
CA LYS A 145 7.93 -10.13 -9.27
C LYS A 145 7.72 -9.13 -10.41
N GLU A 146 6.65 -8.34 -10.35
CA GLU A 146 6.40 -7.30 -11.36
C GLU A 146 7.40 -6.16 -11.24
N LEU A 147 7.82 -5.77 -10.02
CA LEU A 147 8.90 -4.79 -9.82
C LEU A 147 10.22 -5.25 -10.45
N GLU A 148 10.57 -6.54 -10.36
CA GLU A 148 11.77 -7.10 -11.02
C GLU A 148 11.68 -7.01 -12.55
N LEU A 149 10.49 -7.19 -13.12
CA LEU A 149 10.24 -7.02 -14.56
C LEU A 149 10.31 -5.54 -14.98
N LEU A 150 9.77 -4.64 -14.16
CA LEU A 150 9.86 -3.20 -14.39
C LEU A 150 11.31 -2.73 -14.31
N ASN A 151 12.13 -3.29 -13.42
CA ASN A 151 13.55 -2.92 -13.28
C ASN A 151 14.40 -3.28 -14.51
N GLN A 152 13.91 -4.14 -15.40
CA GLN A 152 14.56 -4.47 -16.67
C GLN A 152 14.22 -3.48 -17.79
N LYS A 153 13.20 -2.64 -17.60
CA LYS A 153 12.77 -1.62 -18.57
C LYS A 153 13.51 -0.31 -18.31
N ASP A 154 13.67 0.49 -19.36
CA ASP A 154 14.25 1.83 -19.24
C ASP A 154 13.18 2.85 -18.85
N PHE A 155 13.35 3.45 -17.66
CA PHE A 155 12.52 4.53 -17.13
C PHE A 155 13.34 5.79 -16.83
N SER A 156 14.46 6.00 -17.53
CA SER A 156 15.37 7.14 -17.30
C SER A 156 14.70 8.51 -17.46
N HIS A 157 13.57 8.59 -18.17
CA HIS A 157 12.79 9.82 -18.32
C HIS A 157 11.93 10.17 -17.09
N ASP A 158 11.72 9.24 -16.17
CA ASP A 158 10.92 9.41 -14.95
C ASP A 158 11.72 8.96 -13.71
N PRO A 159 12.49 9.89 -13.09
CA PRO A 159 13.33 9.56 -11.95
C PRO A 159 12.52 9.18 -10.70
N GLU A 160 11.31 9.74 -10.53
CA GLU A 160 10.44 9.42 -9.39
C GLU A 160 9.97 7.96 -9.48
N LEU A 161 9.55 7.52 -10.67
CA LEU A 161 9.16 6.13 -10.90
C LEU A 161 10.32 5.17 -10.60
N THR A 162 11.52 5.51 -11.06
CA THR A 162 12.71 4.67 -10.82
C THR A 162 13.04 4.58 -9.34
N GLU A 163 12.92 5.68 -8.60
CA GLU A 163 13.13 5.70 -7.15
C GLU A 163 12.09 4.84 -6.41
N ASP A 164 10.81 4.95 -6.78
CA ASP A 164 9.74 4.15 -6.17
C ASP A 164 9.93 2.65 -6.41
N ILE A 165 10.34 2.26 -7.62
CA ILE A 165 10.68 0.86 -7.95
C ILE A 165 11.84 0.37 -7.07
N ALA A 166 12.90 1.17 -6.94
CA ALA A 166 14.07 0.79 -6.13
C ALA A 166 13.70 0.66 -4.64
N PHE A 167 12.96 1.63 -4.10
CA PHE A 167 12.50 1.63 -2.71
C PHE A 167 11.66 0.39 -2.40
N LEU A 168 10.67 0.10 -3.25
CA LEU A 168 9.78 -1.05 -3.03
C LEU A 168 10.52 -2.38 -3.18
N ASN A 169 11.42 -2.51 -4.16
CA ASN A 169 12.25 -3.71 -4.28
C ASN A 169 13.08 -3.96 -3.02
N GLU A 170 13.73 -2.93 -2.48
CA GLU A 170 14.53 -3.04 -1.26
C GLU A 170 13.65 -3.45 -0.06
N LYS A 171 12.54 -2.75 0.17
CA LYS A 171 11.66 -3.00 1.33
C LYS A 171 11.00 -4.37 1.30
N LEU A 172 10.52 -4.80 0.12
CA LEU A 172 9.89 -6.10 -0.03
C LEU A 172 10.92 -7.24 0.08
N SER A 173 12.12 -7.08 -0.51
CA SER A 173 13.20 -8.07 -0.39
C SER A 173 13.68 -8.22 1.05
N ALA A 174 13.84 -7.11 1.79
CA ALA A 174 14.20 -7.14 3.20
C ALA A 174 13.15 -7.91 4.03
N SER A 175 11.86 -7.70 3.74
CA SER A 175 10.77 -8.40 4.44
C SER A 175 10.84 -9.93 4.25
N ILE A 176 11.22 -10.40 3.05
CA ILE A 176 11.40 -11.84 2.76
C ILE A 176 12.63 -12.41 3.49
N GLN A 177 13.74 -11.67 3.49
CA GLN A 177 14.97 -12.09 4.15
C GLN A 177 14.78 -12.25 5.67
N ASP A 178 14.02 -11.34 6.27
CA ASP A 178 13.69 -11.39 7.71
C ASP A 178 12.89 -12.65 8.06
N VAL A 179 11.91 -13.04 7.22
CA VAL A 179 11.12 -14.27 7.42
C VAL A 179 12.01 -15.50 7.26
N SER A 180 12.84 -15.54 6.22
CA SER A 180 13.74 -16.66 5.95
C SER A 180 14.71 -16.89 7.12
N SER A 181 15.22 -15.82 7.72
CA SER A 181 16.11 -15.87 8.88
C SER A 181 15.42 -16.43 10.12
N LEU A 182 14.13 -16.13 10.31
CA LEU A 182 13.35 -16.68 11.42
C LEU A 182 13.02 -18.16 11.19
N ASP A 183 12.66 -18.54 9.96
CA ASP A 183 12.33 -19.92 9.61
C ASP A 183 13.54 -20.84 9.75
N GLU A 184 14.74 -20.37 9.37
CA GLU A 184 16.01 -21.06 9.58
C GLU A 184 16.24 -21.35 11.08
N TYR A 185 16.12 -20.31 11.91
CA TYR A 185 16.25 -20.46 13.37
C TYR A 185 15.21 -21.41 13.97
N MET A 186 13.95 -21.35 13.51
CA MET A 186 12.91 -22.29 13.96
C MET A 186 13.21 -23.74 13.52
N ALA A 187 13.82 -23.95 12.36
CA ALA A 187 14.21 -25.27 11.88
C ALA A 187 15.38 -25.84 12.71
N GLU A 188 16.37 -25.02 13.05
CA GLU A 188 17.47 -25.38 13.97
C GLU A 188 16.90 -25.85 15.32
N LEU A 189 15.98 -25.08 15.92
CA LEU A 189 15.29 -25.44 17.17
C LEU A 189 14.57 -26.78 17.06
N LYS A 190 13.73 -26.97 16.04
CA LYS A 190 12.96 -28.21 15.84
C LYS A 190 13.84 -29.43 15.60
N SER A 191 14.98 -29.24 14.93
CA SER A 191 15.92 -30.32 14.66
C SER A 191 16.76 -30.72 15.88
N GLY A 192 16.80 -29.86 16.91
CA GLY A 192 17.69 -30.01 18.08
C GLY A 192 19.17 -29.84 17.74
N ARG A 193 19.51 -29.41 16.52
CA ARG A 193 20.88 -29.18 16.06
C ARG A 193 21.11 -27.69 15.89
N LEU A 194 21.45 -27.04 16.99
CA LEU A 194 21.78 -25.62 17.02
C LEU A 194 23.23 -25.42 16.56
N GLU A 195 23.41 -24.72 15.45
CA GLU A 195 24.72 -24.26 14.99
C GLU A 195 24.86 -22.76 15.23
N TRP A 196 26.07 -22.29 15.51
CA TRP A 196 26.33 -20.87 15.69
C TRP A 196 26.30 -20.13 14.35
N SER A 197 25.11 -19.78 13.89
CA SER A 197 24.85 -18.99 12.69
C SER A 197 24.77 -17.47 12.99
N PRO A 198 24.92 -16.59 11.99
CA PRO A 198 24.90 -15.13 12.18
C PRO A 198 23.64 -14.58 12.86
N VAL A 199 22.49 -15.26 12.71
CA VAL A 199 21.22 -14.87 13.36
C VAL A 199 21.32 -14.87 14.88
N HIS A 200 22.11 -15.79 15.46
CA HIS A 200 22.32 -15.88 16.91
C HIS A 200 23.05 -14.67 17.50
N LYS A 201 23.90 -14.02 16.70
CA LYS A 201 24.71 -12.87 17.12
C LYS A 201 24.06 -11.53 16.79
N SER A 202 22.95 -11.54 16.05
CA SER A 202 22.29 -10.32 15.58
C SER A 202 21.33 -9.79 16.65
N GLU A 203 21.71 -8.71 17.33
CA GLU A 203 20.82 -8.02 18.28
C GLU A 203 19.51 -7.56 17.62
N LYS A 204 19.59 -7.11 16.37
CA LYS A 204 18.43 -6.71 15.56
C LYS A 204 17.45 -7.87 15.39
N PHE A 205 17.95 -9.07 15.08
CA PHE A 205 17.11 -10.27 14.94
C PHE A 205 16.33 -10.57 16.23
N TRP A 206 17.03 -10.54 17.37
CA TRP A 206 16.41 -10.79 18.67
C TRP A 206 15.37 -9.72 19.03
N TYR A 207 15.68 -8.44 18.81
CA TYR A 207 14.74 -7.35 19.11
C TYR A 207 13.46 -7.44 18.26
N GLU A 208 13.59 -7.74 16.98
CA GLU A 208 12.46 -7.77 16.05
C GLU A 208 11.59 -9.02 16.17
N ASN A 209 12.16 -10.15 16.60
CA ASN A 209 11.43 -11.41 16.73
C ASN A 209 11.06 -11.73 18.19
N ALA A 210 11.53 -10.97 19.19
CA ALA A 210 11.25 -11.19 20.61
C ALA A 210 9.78 -11.47 20.94
N VAL A 211 8.85 -10.72 20.32
CA VAL A 211 7.40 -10.90 20.55
C VAL A 211 6.92 -12.26 20.02
N LYS A 212 7.45 -12.72 18.87
CA LYS A 212 7.06 -14.00 18.26
C LYS A 212 7.45 -15.21 19.11
N PHE A 213 8.49 -15.09 19.93
CA PHE A 213 8.88 -16.15 20.88
C PHE A 213 7.86 -16.35 22.00
N THR A 214 7.04 -15.34 22.29
CA THR A 214 5.99 -15.41 23.30
C THR A 214 4.64 -15.87 22.74
N ASP A 215 4.50 -15.89 21.42
CA ASP A 215 3.30 -16.41 20.74
C ASP A 215 3.19 -17.94 20.90
N ASN A 216 1.97 -18.48 20.75
CA ASN A 216 1.66 -19.92 20.87
C ASN A 216 2.11 -20.57 22.20
N ASN A 217 1.76 -19.97 23.34
CA ASN A 217 2.03 -20.54 24.69
C ASN A 217 3.51 -20.90 24.94
N TYR A 218 4.44 -20.08 24.44
CA TYR A 218 5.88 -20.28 24.62
C TYR A 218 6.39 -21.59 24.02
N GLU A 219 5.76 -22.10 22.96
CA GLU A 219 6.17 -23.35 22.30
C GLU A 219 7.63 -23.31 21.83
N MET A 220 8.12 -22.15 21.38
CA MET A 220 9.52 -21.98 20.95
C MET A 220 10.53 -21.94 22.09
N LEU A 221 10.09 -21.87 23.35
CA LEU A 221 10.92 -21.73 24.54
C LEU A 221 10.86 -22.95 25.48
N LYS A 222 10.10 -23.99 25.10
CA LYS A 222 9.99 -25.26 25.83
C LYS A 222 10.91 -26.32 25.27
#